data_AF-A0A7S2JMX3-F1
#
_entry.id   AF-A0A7S2JMX3-F1
#
_cell.length_a   1.000
_cell.length_b   1.000
_cell.length_c   1.000
_cell.angle_alpha   90.00
_cell.angle_beta   90.00
_cell.angle_gamma   90.00
#
_symmetry.space_group_name_H-M   'P 1'
#
loop_
_entity.id
_entity.type
_entity.pdbx_description
1 polymer ?
#
loop_
_entity_poly.entity_id
_entity_poly.type
_entity_poly.pdbx_seq_one_letter_code
_entity_poly.pdbx_strand_id
1 'polypeptide(L)'
;YLNPDASASDKYAKASVKVRTATYSMWVYRDSDVVSESVLRNGQWDSKATEKILDALELARKFLERKLGTAVDPVFADIGTNVGWFTAAISSQGYSTISF
;
A
#
# COMPACT_ATOMS: atom_id res chain seq x y z
N TYR A 1 -10.96 -21.11 31.61
CA TYR A 1 -11.83 -20.99 30.43
C TYR A 1 -11.93 -19.52 30.06
N LEU A 2 -11.27 -19.12 28.97
CA LEU A 2 -11.69 -18.07 28.04
C LEU A 2 -10.72 -18.20 26.86
N ASN A 3 -11.18 -18.95 25.87
CA ASN A 3 -10.52 -19.13 24.58
C ASN A 3 -10.68 -17.80 23.85
N PRO A 4 -9.61 -17.06 23.49
CA PRO A 4 -9.74 -15.92 22.62
C PRO A 4 -10.19 -16.43 21.25
N ASP A 5 -11.44 -16.08 20.96
CA ASP A 5 -12.20 -16.43 19.79
C ASP A 5 -11.40 -16.29 18.49
N ALA A 6 -11.08 -17.43 17.87
CA ALA A 6 -10.52 -17.55 16.53
C ALA A 6 -11.49 -17.06 15.44
N SER A 7 -12.69 -16.59 15.78
CA SER A 7 -13.67 -16.06 14.81
C SER A 7 -13.36 -14.63 14.32
N ALA A 8 -12.44 -13.91 14.95
CA ALA A 8 -12.08 -12.55 14.51
C ALA A 8 -11.15 -12.57 13.28
N SER A 9 -10.33 -13.61 13.09
CA SER A 9 -9.40 -13.72 11.95
C SER A 9 -10.09 -14.14 10.66
N ASP A 10 -11.19 -14.88 10.74
CA ASP A 10 -11.91 -15.39 9.55
C ASP A 10 -12.91 -14.38 8.97
N LYS A 11 -13.31 -13.36 9.72
CA LYS A 11 -14.27 -12.33 9.25
C LYS A 11 -13.65 -11.25 8.35
N TYR A 12 -12.33 -11.22 8.22
CA TYR A 12 -11.63 -10.42 7.21
C TYR A 12 -11.29 -11.28 5.99
N ALA A 13 -12.23 -12.14 5.59
CA ALA A 13 -12.18 -12.91 4.36
C ALA A 13 -11.72 -11.98 3.21
N LYS A 14 -10.46 -12.19 2.81
CA LYS A 14 -9.77 -11.72 1.60
C LYS A 14 -10.63 -10.79 0.74
N ALA A 15 -10.78 -9.53 1.18
CA ALA A 15 -11.15 -8.48 0.24
C ALA A 15 -9.91 -8.28 -0.63
N SER A 16 -9.80 -9.05 -1.72
CA SER A 16 -8.84 -8.72 -2.76
C SER A 16 -9.29 -7.38 -3.32
N VAL A 17 -8.62 -6.32 -2.89
CA VAL A 17 -8.83 -5.01 -3.44
C VAL A 17 -8.44 -5.12 -4.90
N LYS A 18 -9.38 -4.87 -5.81
CA LYS A 18 -9.02 -4.60 -7.21
C LYS A 18 -8.24 -3.28 -7.21
N VAL A 19 -6.95 -3.38 -6.93
CA VAL A 19 -5.96 -2.33 -7.13
C VAL A 19 -6.20 -1.81 -8.54
N ARG A 20 -6.61 -0.54 -8.66
CA ARG A 20 -6.79 0.08 -9.96
C ARG A 20 -5.41 0.07 -10.60
N THR A 21 -5.25 -0.62 -11.71
CA THR A 21 -3.99 -0.67 -12.43
C THR A 21 -3.73 0.68 -13.10
N ALA A 22 -3.31 1.66 -12.31
CA ALA A 22 -2.74 2.89 -12.81
C ALA A 22 -1.24 2.63 -13.01
N THR A 23 -0.82 2.67 -14.26
CA THR A 23 0.59 2.66 -14.60
C THR A 23 1.20 4.01 -14.23
N TYR A 24 2.41 3.98 -13.71
CA TYR A 24 3.20 5.17 -13.44
C TYR A 24 4.63 4.97 -13.96
N SER A 25 5.35 6.06 -14.14
CA SER A 25 6.76 6.04 -14.54
C SER A 25 7.59 6.70 -13.45
N MET A 26 8.75 6.13 -13.17
CA MET A 26 9.70 6.70 -12.21
C MET A 26 11.11 6.60 -12.76
N TRP A 27 11.93 7.59 -12.45
CA TRP A 27 13.37 7.54 -12.68
C TRP A 27 14.03 6.86 -11.50
N VAL A 28 14.95 5.95 -11.77
CA VAL A 28 15.71 5.21 -10.75
C VAL A 28 17.19 5.30 -11.07
N TYR A 29 18.02 5.05 -10.06
CA TYR A 29 19.46 5.00 -10.26
C TYR A 29 19.83 3.81 -11.14
N ARG A 30 20.78 3.99 -12.06
CA ARG A 30 21.19 2.91 -12.95
C ARG A 30 21.93 1.80 -12.19
N ASP A 31 22.76 2.21 -11.22
CA ASP A 31 23.71 1.35 -10.52
C ASP A 31 23.71 1.67 -9.00
N SER A 32 24.14 0.71 -8.17
CA SER A 32 24.45 0.88 -6.74
C SER A 32 23.29 1.20 -5.77
N ASP A 33 22.05 0.88 -6.14
CA ASP A 33 20.90 0.91 -5.21
C ASP A 33 20.01 -0.32 -5.40
N VAL A 34 19.78 -1.07 -4.31
CA VAL A 34 19.06 -2.35 -4.33
C VAL A 34 17.61 -2.20 -4.77
N VAL A 35 16.98 -1.06 -4.44
CA VAL A 35 15.60 -0.78 -4.81
C VAL A 35 15.54 -0.50 -6.32
N SER A 36 16.40 0.39 -6.81
CA SER A 36 16.54 0.72 -8.22
C SER A 36 16.84 -0.50 -9.08
N GLU A 37 17.77 -1.37 -8.67
CA GLU A 37 18.09 -2.60 -9.39
C GLU A 37 16.88 -3.53 -9.53
N SER A 38 16.08 -3.68 -8.48
CA SER A 38 14.87 -4.50 -8.53
C SER A 38 13.81 -3.89 -9.42
N VAL A 39 13.61 -2.56 -9.36
CA VAL A 39 12.67 -1.86 -10.23
C VAL A 39 13.08 -1.99 -11.69
N LEU A 40 14.37 -1.82 -12.03
CA LEU A 40 14.87 -1.99 -13.40
C LEU A 40 14.68 -3.43 -13.93
N ARG A 41 14.94 -4.44 -13.08
CA ARG A 41 14.89 -5.85 -13.50
C ARG A 41 13.47 -6.42 -13.55
N ASN A 42 12.65 -6.07 -12.57
CA ASN A 42 11.35 -6.70 -12.33
C ASN A 42 10.17 -5.76 -12.61
N GLY A 43 10.42 -4.48 -12.88
CA GLY A 43 9.38 -3.44 -12.92
C GLY A 43 8.80 -3.10 -11.56
N GLN A 44 9.36 -3.64 -10.47
CA GLN A 44 8.81 -3.51 -9.13
C GLN A 44 9.82 -3.74 -8.00
N TRP A 45 9.57 -3.10 -6.85
CA TRP A 45 10.21 -3.40 -5.58
C TRP A 45 9.22 -4.03 -4.60
N ASP A 46 9.65 -5.07 -3.89
CA ASP A 46 8.88 -5.78 -2.85
C ASP A 46 7.34 -5.80 -3.08
N SER A 47 6.91 -6.54 -4.11
CA SER A 47 5.50 -6.59 -4.52
C SER A 47 4.58 -7.06 -3.39
N LYS A 48 5.06 -8.00 -2.56
CA LYS A 48 4.29 -8.54 -1.45
C LYS A 48 4.07 -7.49 -0.36
N ALA A 49 5.09 -6.68 -0.04
CA ALA A 49 4.90 -5.56 0.88
C ALA A 49 3.99 -4.50 0.27
N THR A 50 4.16 -4.19 -1.03
CA THR A 50 3.33 -3.22 -1.75
C THR A 50 1.84 -3.60 -1.69
N GLU A 51 1.51 -4.86 -2.00
CA GLU A 51 0.14 -5.39 -1.91
C GLU A 51 -0.42 -5.28 -0.49
N LYS A 52 0.36 -5.69 0.52
CA LYS A 52 -0.07 -5.61 1.93
C LYS A 52 -0.36 -4.19 2.39
N ILE A 53 0.47 -3.22 1.98
CA ILE A 53 0.27 -1.81 2.36
C ILE A 53 -0.99 -1.26 1.70
N LEU A 54 -1.22 -1.57 0.42
CA LEU A 54 -2.44 -1.18 -0.29
C LEU A 54 -3.70 -1.78 0.33
N ASP A 55 -3.67 -3.06 0.67
CA ASP A 55 -4.78 -3.74 1.36
C ASP A 55 -5.06 -3.11 2.73
N ALA A 56 -4.01 -2.78 3.49
CA ALA A 56 -4.15 -2.12 4.78
C ALA A 56 -4.72 -0.71 4.67
N LEU A 57 -4.29 0.08 3.68
CA LEU A 57 -4.82 1.42 3.41
C LEU A 57 -6.31 1.38 3.02
N GLU A 58 -6.69 0.46 2.14
CA GLU A 58 -8.09 0.29 1.74
C GLU A 58 -8.96 -0.12 2.92
N LEU A 59 -8.48 -1.06 3.76
CA LEU A 59 -9.19 -1.49 4.95
C LEU A 59 -9.35 -0.33 5.94
N ALA A 60 -8.32 0.47 6.14
CA ALA A 60 -8.34 1.64 6.99
C ALA A 60 -9.34 2.69 6.48
N ARG A 61 -9.34 3.00 5.17
CA ARG A 61 -10.32 3.89 4.54
C ARG A 61 -11.75 3.42 4.82
N LYS A 62 -12.07 2.17 4.48
CA LYS A 62 -13.42 1.59 4.70
C LYS A 62 -13.83 1.57 6.17
N PHE A 63 -12.88 1.35 7.08
CA PHE A 63 -13.15 1.40 8.50
C PHE A 63 -13.52 2.82 8.95
N LEU A 64 -12.74 3.82 8.55
CA LEU A 64 -12.97 5.22 8.89
C LEU A 64 -14.28 5.74 8.29
N GLU A 65 -14.56 5.42 7.03
CA GLU A 65 -15.80 5.81 6.35
C GLU A 65 -17.04 5.28 7.08
N ARG A 66 -17.02 4.00 7.47
CA ARG A 66 -18.11 3.40 8.25
C ARG A 66 -18.24 4.03 9.64
N LYS A 67 -17.12 4.33 10.29
CA LYS A 67 -17.11 4.89 11.65
C LYS A 67 -17.59 6.34 11.67
N LEU A 68 -17.27 7.13 10.64
CA LEU A 68 -17.58 8.56 10.56
C LEU A 68 -18.85 8.87 9.76
N GLY A 69 -19.37 7.89 9.00
CA GLY A 69 -20.55 8.09 8.14
C GLY A 69 -20.31 9.02 6.96
N THR A 70 -19.05 9.26 6.58
CA THR A 70 -18.66 10.15 5.48
C THR A 70 -17.43 9.60 4.75
N ALA A 71 -17.22 10.01 3.50
CA ALA A 71 -16.04 9.66 2.74
C ALA A 71 -14.77 10.20 3.41
N VAL A 72 -13.71 9.40 3.45
CA VAL A 72 -12.42 9.76 4.05
C VAL A 72 -11.32 9.45 3.05
N ASP A 73 -10.40 10.40 2.86
CA ASP A 73 -9.18 10.19 2.08
C ASP A 73 -7.97 10.16 3.02
N PRO A 74 -7.49 8.96 3.43
CA PRO A 74 -6.33 8.87 4.31
C PRO A 74 -5.04 9.24 3.57
N VAL A 75 -4.14 9.95 4.26
CA VAL A 75 -2.81 10.26 3.76
C VAL A 75 -1.83 9.17 4.20
N PHE A 76 -1.10 8.58 3.24
CA PHE A 76 -0.03 7.64 3.54
C PHE A 76 1.29 8.38 3.78
N ALA A 77 1.95 8.11 4.91
CA ALA A 77 3.26 8.65 5.24
C ALA A 77 4.36 7.61 4.95
N ASP A 78 5.21 7.88 3.97
CA ASP A 78 6.33 7.03 3.53
C ASP A 78 7.64 7.53 4.16
N ILE A 79 8.03 6.96 5.30
CA ILE A 79 9.24 7.35 6.04
C ILE A 79 10.41 6.49 5.57
N GLY A 80 11.48 7.12 5.08
CA GLY A 80 12.61 6.40 4.50
C GLY A 80 12.34 5.98 3.06
N THR A 81 11.72 6.89 2.31
CA THR A 81 11.13 6.71 0.97
C THR A 81 12.09 6.09 -0.07
N ASN A 82 13.41 6.16 0.13
CA ASN A 82 14.42 5.76 -0.85
C ASN A 82 14.11 6.43 -2.21
N VAL A 83 13.99 5.68 -3.33
CA VAL A 83 13.61 6.19 -4.65
C VAL A 83 12.10 6.41 -4.81
N GLY A 84 11.32 6.20 -3.75
CA GLY A 84 9.89 6.50 -3.69
C GLY A 84 9.00 5.45 -4.34
N TRP A 85 9.43 4.19 -4.34
CA TRP A 85 8.61 3.09 -4.87
C TRP A 85 7.22 3.02 -4.22
N PHE A 86 7.14 2.98 -2.88
CA PHE A 86 5.85 2.86 -2.19
C PHE A 86 5.00 4.10 -2.38
N THR A 87 5.58 5.29 -2.22
CA THR A 87 4.94 6.57 -2.56
C THR A 87 4.30 6.52 -3.94
N ALA A 88 5.05 6.16 -4.99
CA ALA A 88 4.53 6.14 -6.36
C ALA A 88 3.46 5.06 -6.57
N ALA A 89 3.67 3.86 -6.04
CA ALA A 89 2.71 2.76 -6.12
C ALA A 89 1.38 3.10 -5.43
N ILE A 90 1.41 3.79 -4.29
CA ILE A 90 0.24 4.16 -3.52
C ILE A 90 -0.46 5.36 -4.16
N SER A 91 0.28 6.38 -4.61
CA SER A 91 -0.27 7.51 -5.33
C SER A 91 -0.93 7.12 -6.65
N SER A 92 -0.43 6.09 -7.34
CA SER A 92 -1.09 5.59 -8.56
C SER A 92 -2.49 5.04 -8.27
N GLN A 93 -2.76 4.58 -7.04
CA GLN A 93 -4.09 4.14 -6.62
C GLN A 93 -5.05 5.30 -6.28
N GLY A 94 -4.57 6.54 -6.35
CA GLY A 94 -5.34 7.74 -6.03
C GLY A 94 -5.31 8.14 -4.56
N TYR A 95 -4.41 7.57 -3.76
CA TYR A 95 -4.19 8.00 -2.38
C TYR A 95 -3.25 9.19 -2.31
N SER A 96 -3.53 10.10 -1.38
CA SER A 96 -2.62 11.17 -0.99
C SER A 96 -1.41 10.58 -0.24
N THR A 97 -0.20 11.05 -0.57
CA THR A 97 1.06 10.58 0.04
C THR A 97 1.90 11.76 0.53
N ILE A 98 2.66 11.53 1.60
CA ILE A 98 3.74 12.42 2.07
C ILE A 98 4.96 11.55 2.32
N SER A 99 6.11 11.95 1.78
CA SER A 99 7.34 11.15 1.80
C SER A 99 8.51 11.93 2.42
N PHE A 100 9.32 11.23 3.20
CA PHE A 100 10.50 11.74 3.89
C PHE A 100 11.72 10.85 3.66
#